data_AF-A0A972P108-F1
#
_entry.id   AF-A0A972P108-F1
#
_cell.length_a   1.000
_cell.length_b   1.000
_cell.length_c   1.000
_cell.angle_alpha   90.00
_cell.angle_beta   90.00
_cell.angle_gamma   90.00
#
_symmetry.space_group_name_H-M   'P 1'
#
loop_
_entity.id
_entity.type
_entity.pdbx_description
1 polymer ?
#
loop_
_entity_poly.entity_id
_entity_poly.type
_entity_poly.pdbx_seq_one_letter_code
_entity_poly.pdbx_strand_id
1 'polypeptide(L)'
;MKKTGCMVAMAFFLFLTAVVFVNSAGAFDYCEKQEYSCCMEGKKDAVDKTKFSMCWSWSSFECVPCHGGGKWGYLAEWCNDNYPQCEGKCDACWPVADPDSKCVMLCYDKHGHKTCK
;
A
#
# COMPACT_ATOMS: atom_id res chain seq x y z
N MET A 1 10.51 15.32 50.25
CA MET A 1 11.06 15.19 48.87
C MET A 1 10.02 14.47 48.01
N LYS A 2 9.22 15.19 47.18
CA LYS A 2 8.08 14.64 46.41
C LYS A 2 8.05 15.14 44.95
N LYS A 3 9.21 15.46 44.34
CA LYS A 3 9.28 16.01 42.97
C LYS A 3 9.93 15.08 41.95
N THR A 4 10.57 13.99 42.39
CA THR A 4 11.38 13.13 41.52
C THR A 4 10.54 12.17 40.68
N GLY A 5 9.37 11.72 41.16
CA GLY A 5 8.52 10.76 40.44
C GLY A 5 7.83 11.34 39.20
N CYS A 6 7.49 12.64 39.21
CA CYS A 6 6.75 13.27 38.11
C CYS A 6 7.65 13.52 36.89
N MET A 7 8.95 13.76 37.09
CA MET A 7 9.91 13.95 35.99
C MET A 7 10.25 12.64 35.27
N VAL A 8 10.30 11.51 36.00
CA VAL A 8 10.57 10.20 35.39
C VAL A 8 9.43 9.77 34.47
N ALA A 9 8.18 10.00 34.87
CA ALA A 9 7.02 9.67 34.04
C ALA A 9 6.97 10.47 32.72
N MET A 10 7.28 11.77 32.78
CA MET A 10 7.36 12.61 31.57
C MET A 10 8.52 12.19 30.65
N ALA A 11 9.68 11.83 31.20
CA ALA A 11 10.81 11.36 30.42
C ALA A 11 10.50 10.05 29.67
N PHE A 12 9.79 9.11 30.31
CA PHE A 12 9.33 7.87 29.66
C PHE A 12 8.30 8.14 28.55
N PHE A 13 7.37 9.08 28.75
CA PHE A 13 6.40 9.47 27.72
C PHE A 13 7.06 10.14 26.51
N LEU A 14 8.07 10.99 26.75
CA LEU A 14 8.86 11.62 25.69
C LEU A 14 9.74 10.60 24.95
N PHE A 15 10.28 9.60 25.64
CA PHE A 15 11.02 8.51 24.99
C PHE A 15 10.13 7.62 24.13
N LEU A 16 8.93 7.26 24.61
CA LEU A 16 7.97 6.46 23.85
C LEU A 16 7.49 7.19 22.59
N THR A 17 7.21 8.50 22.69
CA THR A 17 6.84 9.29 21.51
C THR A 17 8.01 9.42 20.52
N ALA A 18 9.23 9.68 20.99
CA ALA A 18 10.41 9.74 20.12
C ALA A 18 10.68 8.41 19.38
N VAL A 19 10.51 7.26 20.03
CA VAL A 19 10.67 5.94 19.37
C VAL A 19 9.61 5.71 18.29
N VAL A 20 8.37 6.20 18.48
CA VAL A 20 7.33 6.14 17.45
C VAL A 20 7.66 7.04 16.26
N PHE A 21 8.19 8.25 16.50
CA PHE A 21 8.56 9.18 15.43
C PHE A 21 9.82 8.76 14.67
N VAL A 22 10.83 8.18 15.31
CA VAL A 22 12.04 7.69 14.61
C VAL A 22 11.72 6.49 13.71
N ASN A 23 10.81 5.61 14.12
CA ASN A 23 10.31 4.54 13.26
C ASN A 23 9.45 5.04 12.10
N SER A 24 8.82 6.21 12.24
CA SER A 24 8.02 6.78 11.15
C SER A 24 8.86 7.22 9.95
N ALA A 25 10.10 7.68 10.15
CA ALA A 25 11.00 8.01 9.05
C ALA A 25 11.45 6.76 8.27
N GLY A 26 11.69 5.64 8.97
CA GLY A 26 12.01 4.35 8.32
C GLY A 26 10.82 3.71 7.59
N ALA A 27 9.59 4.03 7.99
CA ALA A 27 8.39 3.55 7.32
C ALA A 27 8.16 4.21 5.94
N PHE A 28 8.68 5.42 5.72
CA PHE A 28 8.60 6.09 4.41
C PHE A 28 9.57 5.49 3.38
N ASP A 29 10.73 4.98 3.80
CA ASP A 29 11.67 4.28 2.92
C ASP A 29 11.27 2.81 2.67
N TYR A 30 10.46 2.21 3.54
CA TYR A 30 10.01 0.82 3.38
C TYR A 30 8.99 0.64 2.25
N CYS A 31 8.15 1.65 2.02
CA CYS A 31 7.12 1.61 0.98
C CYS A 31 7.67 2.20 -0.32
N GLU A 32 8.59 1.46 -0.97
CA GLU A 32 9.05 1.83 -2.30
C GLU A 32 7.88 1.92 -3.29
N LYS A 33 8.07 2.74 -4.34
CA LYS A 33 7.10 2.81 -5.44
C LYS A 33 6.98 1.43 -6.07
N GLN A 34 5.78 0.88 -6.05
CA GLN A 34 5.52 -0.41 -6.64
C GLN A 34 5.01 -0.21 -8.07
N GLU A 35 5.55 -1.00 -8.99
CA GLU A 35 5.11 -1.02 -10.39
C GLU A 35 3.88 -1.91 -10.50
N TYR A 36 2.80 -1.34 -11.05
CA TYR A 36 1.53 -2.01 -11.27
C TYR A 36 1.19 -1.96 -12.75
N SER A 37 0.53 -3.02 -13.22
CA SER A 37 0.00 -3.12 -14.56
C SER A 37 -1.52 -2.95 -14.51
N CYS A 38 -2.06 -2.08 -15.36
CA CYS A 38 -3.50 -2.03 -15.61
C CYS A 38 -3.84 -3.20 -16.52
N CYS A 39 -4.49 -4.23 -15.99
CA CYS A 39 -4.82 -5.44 -16.75
C CYS A 39 -6.32 -5.49 -16.98
N MET A 40 -6.77 -5.79 -18.20
CA MET A 40 -8.17 -6.13 -18.43
C MET A 40 -8.52 -7.41 -17.68
N GLU A 41 -9.71 -7.46 -17.08
CA GLU A 41 -10.26 -8.68 -16.48
C GLU A 41 -10.13 -9.87 -17.45
N GLY A 42 -9.60 -10.99 -16.96
CA GLY A 42 -9.40 -12.21 -17.75
C GLY A 42 -8.26 -12.19 -18.78
N LYS A 43 -7.51 -11.09 -18.95
CA LYS A 43 -6.36 -11.01 -19.87
C LYS A 43 -5.04 -10.93 -19.10
N LYS A 44 -4.00 -11.56 -19.67
CA LYS A 44 -2.62 -11.52 -19.14
C LYS A 44 -1.84 -10.28 -19.59
N ASP A 45 -2.22 -9.71 -20.73
CA ASP A 45 -1.52 -8.56 -21.28
C ASP A 45 -1.98 -7.27 -20.59
N ALA A 46 -0.99 -6.50 -20.12
CA ALA A 46 -1.21 -5.19 -19.54
C ALA A 46 -1.66 -4.21 -20.62
N VAL A 47 -2.72 -3.46 -20.33
CA VAL A 47 -3.16 -2.31 -21.11
C VAL A 47 -2.11 -1.20 -21.05
N ASP A 48 -1.54 -1.00 -19.85
CA ASP A 48 -0.39 -0.14 -19.62
C ASP A 48 0.28 -0.52 -18.29
N LYS A 49 1.49 -0.01 -18.07
CA LYS A 49 2.24 -0.11 -16.82
C LYS A 49 2.38 1.26 -16.19
N THR A 50 2.13 1.33 -14.89
CA THR A 50 2.22 2.57 -14.12
C THR A 50 2.91 2.31 -12.78
N LYS A 51 3.33 3.38 -12.10
CA LYS A 51 3.93 3.30 -10.77
C LYS A 51 3.08 4.10 -9.82
N PHE A 52 2.63 3.47 -8.74
CA PHE A 52 1.91 4.15 -7.68
C PHE A 52 2.82 4.35 -6.48
N SER A 53 2.72 5.54 -5.88
CA SER A 53 3.35 5.80 -4.59
C SER A 53 2.63 5.03 -3.51
N MET A 54 3.42 4.33 -2.68
CA MET A 54 2.94 3.55 -1.55
C MET A 54 3.28 4.28 -0.26
N CYS A 55 2.37 4.20 0.70
CA CYS A 55 2.46 4.86 1.99
C CYS A 55 2.25 3.83 3.09
N TRP A 56 3.04 3.95 4.17
CA TRP A 56 2.83 3.12 5.34
C TRP A 56 1.52 3.46 6.04
N SER A 57 0.66 2.46 6.21
CA SER A 57 -0.56 2.55 6.99
C SER A 57 -0.32 2.03 8.40
N TRP A 58 -0.34 2.93 9.38
CA TRP A 58 -0.27 2.54 10.80
C TRP A 58 -1.49 1.76 11.29
N SER A 59 -2.64 1.86 10.60
CA SER A 59 -3.85 1.13 10.98
C SER A 59 -3.84 -0.32 10.50
N SER A 60 -3.18 -0.61 9.38
CA SER A 60 -3.10 -1.97 8.81
C SER A 60 -1.69 -2.58 8.91
N PHE A 61 -0.70 -1.82 9.40
CA PHE A 61 0.70 -2.22 9.49
C PHE A 61 1.25 -2.77 8.16
N GLU A 62 0.86 -2.16 7.05
CA GLU A 62 1.29 -2.52 5.70
C GLU A 62 1.45 -1.27 4.82
N CYS A 63 2.12 -1.43 3.68
CA CYS A 63 2.18 -0.40 2.64
C CYS A 63 0.88 -0.43 1.82
N VAL A 64 0.18 0.70 1.75
CA VAL A 64 -1.05 0.89 0.97
C VAL A 64 -0.89 2.01 -0.05
N PRO A 65 -1.77 2.15 -1.04
CA PRO A 65 -1.72 3.29 -1.96
C PRO A 65 -1.80 4.63 -1.19
N CYS A 66 -0.91 5.58 -1.51
CA CYS A 66 -0.94 6.90 -0.86
C CYS A 66 -2.23 7.71 -1.17
N HIS A 67 -2.86 7.41 -2.31
CA HIS A 67 -4.09 8.06 -2.76
C HIS A 67 -5.30 7.12 -2.59
N GLY A 68 -6.51 7.65 -2.75
CA GLY A 68 -7.73 6.85 -2.56
C GLY A 68 -7.98 6.42 -1.10
N GLY A 69 -7.35 7.09 -0.14
CA GLY A 69 -7.50 6.79 1.29
C GLY A 69 -6.91 5.46 1.72
N GLY A 70 -5.87 4.96 1.03
CA GLY A 70 -5.26 3.66 1.34
C GLY A 70 -6.03 2.45 0.82
N LYS A 71 -7.06 2.65 0.00
CA LYS A 71 -7.84 1.55 -0.57
C LYS A 71 -7.12 0.97 -1.77
N TRP A 72 -6.85 -0.33 -1.76
CA TRP A 72 -6.28 -1.05 -2.90
C TRP A 72 -7.12 -0.93 -4.19
N GLY A 73 -8.45 -0.83 -4.06
CA GLY A 73 -9.36 -0.64 -5.20
C GLY A 73 -9.14 0.66 -5.97
N TYR A 74 -8.55 1.69 -5.34
CA TYR A 74 -8.21 2.95 -5.99
C TYR A 74 -7.27 2.76 -7.19
N LEU A 75 -6.36 1.77 -7.11
CA LEU A 75 -5.42 1.50 -8.21
C LEU A 75 -6.17 1.07 -9.48
N ALA A 76 -7.19 0.23 -9.31
CA ALA A 76 -8.03 -0.23 -10.41
C ALA A 76 -9.00 0.86 -10.88
N GLU A 77 -9.58 1.66 -9.97
CA GLU A 77 -10.37 2.84 -10.33
C GLU A 77 -9.55 3.78 -11.23
N TRP A 78 -8.31 4.09 -10.84
CA TRP A 78 -7.41 4.90 -11.64
C TRP A 78 -7.18 4.31 -13.03
N CYS A 79 -6.94 3.00 -13.15
CA CYS A 79 -6.81 2.35 -14.46
C CYS A 79 -8.07 2.54 -15.32
N ASN A 80 -9.25 2.35 -14.72
CA ASN A 80 -10.52 2.47 -15.43
C ASN A 80 -10.84 3.90 -15.87
N ASP A 81 -10.42 4.90 -15.10
CA ASP A 81 -10.62 6.32 -15.42
C ASP A 81 -9.66 6.83 -16.50
N ASN A 82 -8.45 6.27 -16.60
CA ASN A 82 -7.40 6.75 -17.50
C ASN A 82 -7.32 5.99 -18.83
N TYR A 83 -7.85 4.75 -18.90
CA TYR A 83 -7.78 3.92 -20.10
C TYR A 83 -9.19 3.54 -20.58
N PRO A 84 -9.74 4.21 -21.62
CA PRO A 84 -11.09 3.96 -22.12
C PRO A 84 -11.35 2.50 -22.51
N GLN A 85 -10.33 1.79 -23.01
CA GLN A 85 -10.38 0.37 -23.35
C GLN A 85 -10.65 -0.56 -22.16
N CYS A 86 -10.58 -0.06 -20.93
CA CYS A 86 -10.92 -0.82 -19.73
C CYS A 86 -12.43 -0.96 -19.52
N GLU A 87 -13.25 -0.04 -20.03
CA GLU A 87 -14.72 -0.05 -19.86
C GLU A 87 -15.19 -0.31 -18.41
N GLY A 88 -14.41 0.11 -17.41
CA GLY A 88 -14.74 -0.12 -16.00
C GLY A 88 -14.45 -1.52 -15.44
N LYS A 89 -13.69 -2.34 -16.18
CA LYS A 89 -13.35 -3.76 -15.88
C LYS A 89 -11.84 -4.04 -15.83
N CYS A 90 -10.99 -3.03 -15.70
CA CYS A 90 -9.58 -3.26 -15.45
C CYS A 90 -9.30 -3.50 -13.97
N ASP A 91 -8.37 -4.42 -13.72
CA ASP A 91 -7.73 -4.68 -12.44
C ASP A 91 -6.36 -3.99 -12.39
N ALA A 92 -5.89 -3.67 -11.20
CA ALA A 92 -4.50 -3.32 -10.97
C ALA A 92 -3.72 -4.55 -10.50
N CYS A 93 -2.74 -4.99 -11.29
CA CYS A 93 -2.00 -6.24 -11.06
C CYS A 93 -0.49 -6.02 -10.89
N TRP A 94 0.18 -6.88 -10.14
CA TRP A 94 1.63 -6.91 -10.04
C TRP A 94 2.16 -8.33 -9.85
N PRO A 95 3.39 -8.62 -10.29
CA PRO A 95 4.00 -9.93 -10.09
C PRO A 95 4.29 -10.15 -8.60
N VAL A 96 4.00 -11.37 -8.12
CA VAL A 96 4.38 -11.80 -6.77
C VAL A 96 5.76 -12.45 -6.87
N ALA A 97 6.72 -11.96 -6.09
CA ALA A 97 8.11 -12.45 -6.11
C ALA A 97 8.32 -13.74 -5.28
N ASP A 98 7.25 -14.37 -4.80
CA ASP A 98 7.31 -15.56 -3.95
C ASP A 98 7.39 -16.82 -4.84
N PRO A 99 8.52 -17.56 -4.83
CA PRO A 99 8.71 -18.74 -5.67
C PRO A 99 7.84 -19.93 -5.24
N ASP A 100 7.33 -19.95 -4.00
CA ASP A 100 6.46 -21.01 -3.48
C ASP A 100 4.96 -20.66 -3.62
N SER A 101 4.68 -19.43 -4.04
CA SER A 101 3.32 -18.96 -4.27
C SER A 101 2.76 -19.54 -5.58
N LYS A 102 1.60 -20.20 -5.48
CA LYS A 102 0.78 -20.53 -6.67
C LYS A 102 0.24 -19.28 -7.39
N CYS A 103 0.45 -18.12 -6.80
CA CYS A 103 0.10 -16.81 -7.34
C CYS A 103 1.26 -16.24 -8.13
N VAL A 104 1.07 -16.06 -9.43
CA VAL A 104 2.05 -15.42 -10.30
C VAL A 104 1.82 -13.91 -10.30
N MET A 105 0.55 -13.49 -10.33
CA MET A 105 0.15 -12.10 -10.22
C MET A 105 -0.92 -11.88 -9.16
N LEU A 106 -0.74 -10.82 -8.39
CA LEU A 106 -1.74 -10.32 -7.47
C LEU A 106 -2.49 -9.17 -8.12
N CYS A 107 -3.82 -9.25 -8.17
CA CYS A 107 -4.68 -8.26 -8.81
C CYS A 107 -5.74 -7.76 -7.83
N TYR A 108 -6.11 -6.48 -7.95
CA TYR A 108 -7.24 -5.91 -7.22
C TYR A 108 -8.23 -5.30 -8.21
N ASP A 109 -9.51 -5.60 -8.02
CA ASP A 109 -10.60 -4.92 -8.73
C ASP A 109 -10.88 -3.54 -8.13
N LYS A 110 -11.76 -2.75 -8.76
CA LYS A 110 -12.15 -1.41 -8.26
C LYS A 110 -12.81 -1.43 -6.86
N HIS A 111 -13.34 -2.57 -6.43
CA HIS A 111 -13.93 -2.75 -5.12
C HIS A 111 -12.91 -3.16 -4.06
N GLY A 112 -11.65 -3.40 -4.47
CA GLY A 112 -10.58 -3.86 -3.60
C GLY A 112 -10.58 -5.37 -3.37
N HIS A 113 -11.32 -6.15 -4.16
CA HIS A 113 -11.25 -7.60 -4.09
C HIS A 113 -9.93 -8.09 -4.67
N LYS A 114 -9.21 -8.82 -3.84
CA LYS A 114 -7.94 -9.43 -4.18
C LYS A 114 -8.16 -10.72 -4.96
N THR A 115 -7.57 -10.81 -6.13
CA THR A 115 -7.58 -12.01 -6.97
C THR A 115 -6.15 -12.45 -7.26
N CYS A 116 -5.98 -13.76 -7.36
CA CYS A 116 -4.72 -14.39 -7.67
C CYS A 116 -4.77 -14.98 -9.08
N LYS A 117 -3.82 -14.62 -9.94
CA LYS A 117 -3.74 -15.05 -11.35
C LYS A 117 -2.41 -15.73 -11.67
#